data_AF-A0A7R7XUS7-F1
#
_entry.id   AF-A0A7R7XUS7-F1
#
_cell.length_a   1.000
_cell.length_b   1.000
_cell.length_c   1.000
_cell.angle_alpha   90.00
_cell.angle_beta   90.00
_cell.angle_gamma   90.00
#
_symmetry.space_group_name_H-M   'P 1'
#
loop_
_entity.id
_entity.type
_entity.pdbx_description
1 polymer ?
#
loop_
_entity_poly.entity_id
_entity_poly.type
_entity_poly.pdbx_seq_one_letter_code
_entity_poly.pdbx_strand_id
1 'polypeptide(L)'
;MAIHIPDRSASSADVRRFITDVLVSDYDAEPDFASETASAWRIGRGTELHDANQRYFVDIFGVEIGVCLYRSVLNAREKQRQNSRTGILFKWAHLSVPILAIWNFYKSQWGRSSLPRSLFASAARFC
;
A
#
# COMPACT_ATOMS: atom_id res chain seq x y z
N MET A 1 -10.43 12.41 -3.05
CA MET A 1 -10.17 11.01 -3.49
C MET A 1 -8.71 10.69 -3.24
N ALA A 2 -8.32 9.43 -3.01
CA ALA A 2 -6.90 9.10 -2.91
C ALA A 2 -6.30 8.98 -4.32
N ILE A 3 -5.43 9.92 -4.69
CA ILE A 3 -4.74 9.86 -5.98
C ILE A 3 -3.61 8.84 -5.91
N HIS A 4 -3.59 7.93 -6.88
CA HIS A 4 -2.55 6.94 -7.03
C HIS A 4 -1.57 7.38 -8.12
N ILE A 5 -0.27 7.21 -7.87
CA ILE A 5 0.72 7.47 -8.91
C ILE A 5 0.57 6.41 -10.03
N PRO A 6 0.60 6.81 -11.31
CA PRO A 6 0.53 5.87 -12.43
C PRO A 6 1.67 4.86 -12.40
N ASP A 7 1.41 3.65 -12.89
CA ASP A 7 2.45 2.64 -13.07
C ASP A 7 3.52 3.10 -14.07
N ARG A 8 4.72 2.52 -13.98
CA ARG A 8 5.81 2.82 -14.92
C ARG A 8 5.42 2.61 -16.39
N SER A 9 4.56 1.64 -16.70
CA SER A 9 4.09 1.37 -18.07
C SER A 9 3.01 2.34 -18.58
N ALA A 10 2.49 3.22 -17.71
CA ALA A 10 1.39 4.12 -18.02
C ALA A 10 1.69 5.01 -19.25
N SER A 11 0.64 5.33 -20.01
CA SER A 11 0.78 6.21 -21.17
C SER A 11 0.96 7.67 -20.74
N SER A 12 1.37 8.54 -21.67
CA SER A 12 1.42 9.98 -21.40
C SER A 12 0.05 10.58 -21.12
N ALA A 13 -1.03 9.98 -21.63
CA ALA A 13 -2.40 10.40 -21.32
C ALA A 13 -2.77 10.11 -19.86
N ASP A 14 -2.38 8.93 -19.34
CA ASP A 14 -2.60 8.56 -17.95
C ASP A 14 -1.81 9.46 -16.99
N VAL A 15 -0.58 9.81 -17.37
CA VAL A 15 0.24 10.75 -16.58
C VAL A 15 -0.39 12.15 -16.56
N ARG A 16 -0.89 12.64 -17.70
CA ARG A 16 -1.59 13.93 -17.76
C ARG A 16 -2.82 13.94 -16.89
N ARG A 17 -3.64 12.88 -16.94
CA ARG A 17 -4.80 12.72 -16.07
C ARG A 17 -4.41 12.75 -14.60
N PHE A 18 -3.36 12.03 -14.21
CA PHE A 18 -2.84 12.09 -12.85
C PHE A 18 -2.43 13.51 -12.42
N ILE A 19 -1.73 14.24 -13.29
CA ILE A 19 -1.32 15.63 -13.00
C ILE A 19 -2.55 16.52 -12.82
N THR A 20 -3.54 16.40 -13.71
CA THR A 20 -4.81 17.13 -13.60
C THR A 20 -5.52 16.80 -12.29
N ASP A 21 -5.66 15.52 -11.95
CA ASP A 21 -6.30 15.08 -10.71
C ASP A 21 -5.58 15.65 -9.48
N VAL A 22 -4.24 15.68 -9.49
CA VAL A 22 -3.42 16.28 -8.42
C VAL A 22 -3.70 17.77 -8.29
N LEU A 23 -3.66 18.52 -9.39
CA LEU A 23 -3.89 19.96 -9.36
C LEU A 23 -5.29 20.31 -8.84
N VAL A 24 -6.32 19.56 -9.26
CA VAL A 24 -7.69 19.77 -8.80
C VAL A 24 -7.86 19.34 -7.34
N SER A 25 -7.43 18.13 -6.97
CA SER A 25 -7.74 17.58 -5.64
C SER A 25 -6.83 18.08 -4.52
N ASP A 26 -5.54 18.29 -4.79
CA ASP A 26 -4.57 18.66 -3.75
C ASP A 26 -4.40 20.19 -3.64
N TYR A 27 -4.66 20.92 -4.73
CA TYR A 27 -4.41 22.36 -4.83
C TYR A 27 -5.64 23.19 -5.22
N ASP A 28 -6.82 22.57 -5.32
CA ASP A 28 -8.10 23.23 -5.65
C ASP A 28 -8.03 24.08 -6.93
N ALA A 29 -7.23 23.64 -7.89
CA ALA A 29 -7.07 24.32 -9.17
C ALA A 29 -8.33 24.13 -10.04
N GLU A 30 -8.66 25.15 -10.85
CA GLU A 30 -9.75 25.06 -11.81
C GLU A 30 -9.50 23.89 -12.79
N PRO A 31 -10.50 23.04 -13.10
CA PRO A 31 -10.31 21.86 -13.94
C PRO A 31 -9.72 22.17 -15.33
N ASP A 32 -10.13 23.27 -15.95
CA ASP A 32 -9.64 23.68 -17.26
C ASP A 32 -8.17 24.11 -17.21
N PHE A 33 -7.80 24.92 -16.21
CA PHE A 33 -6.41 25.29 -15.94
C PHE A 33 -5.53 24.06 -15.63
N ALA A 34 -6.04 23.12 -14.84
CA ALA A 34 -5.33 21.89 -14.50
C ALA A 34 -5.10 20.99 -15.72
N SER A 35 -6.09 20.90 -16.61
CA SER A 35 -5.99 20.16 -17.88
C SER A 35 -5.00 20.81 -18.84
N GLU A 36 -5.06 22.13 -19.00
CA GLU A 36 -4.13 22.90 -19.82
C GLU A 36 -2.69 22.77 -19.30
N THR A 37 -2.50 22.94 -17.98
CA THR A 37 -1.20 22.78 -17.33
C THR A 37 -0.65 21.37 -17.54
N ALA A 38 -1.47 20.33 -17.35
CA ALA A 38 -1.05 18.95 -17.57
C ALA A 38 -0.63 18.70 -19.02
N SER A 39 -1.19 19.41 -20.00
CA SER A 39 -0.83 19.26 -21.43
C SER A 39 0.65 19.54 -21.72
N ALA A 40 1.35 20.28 -20.86
CA ALA A 40 2.79 20.50 -20.93
C ALA A 40 3.59 19.18 -20.82
N TRP A 41 3.02 18.14 -20.21
CA TRP A 41 3.58 16.80 -20.21
C TRP A 41 3.28 16.06 -21.52
N ARG A 42 4.03 16.40 -22.58
CA ARG A 42 3.74 16.00 -23.96
C ARG A 42 3.98 14.52 -24.26
N ILE A 43 5.18 14.02 -23.95
CA ILE A 43 5.64 12.69 -24.41
C ILE A 43 5.90 11.74 -23.25
N GLY A 44 6.32 12.25 -22.08
CA GLY A 44 6.74 11.42 -20.96
C GLY A 44 5.68 10.40 -20.55
N ARG A 45 6.11 9.17 -20.27
CA ARG A 45 5.26 8.07 -19.79
C ARG A 45 5.40 7.95 -18.28
N GLY A 46 4.76 6.92 -17.73
CA GLY A 46 4.92 6.59 -16.32
C GLY A 46 6.39 6.43 -15.92
N THR A 47 7.23 5.82 -16.76
CA THR A 47 8.67 5.68 -16.55
C THR A 47 9.35 7.02 -16.29
N GLU A 48 9.14 8.00 -17.15
CA GLU A 48 9.71 9.35 -17.03
C GLU A 48 9.14 10.06 -15.81
N LEU A 49 7.85 9.89 -15.50
CA LEU A 49 7.26 10.43 -14.26
C LEU A 49 7.94 9.84 -13.02
N HIS A 50 8.30 8.55 -13.06
CA HIS A 50 8.97 7.85 -11.98
C HIS A 50 10.45 8.26 -11.84
N ASP A 51 11.12 8.53 -12.94
CA ASP A 51 12.55 8.82 -12.94
C ASP A 51 12.87 10.33 -12.96
N ALA A 52 11.87 11.19 -13.18
CA ALA A 52 11.99 12.63 -13.16
C ALA A 52 12.42 13.17 -11.78
N ASN A 53 13.34 14.14 -11.82
CA ASN A 53 13.76 14.92 -10.66
C ASN A 53 12.99 16.24 -10.58
N GLN A 54 13.11 16.94 -9.46
CA GLN A 54 12.42 18.21 -9.24
C GLN A 54 12.70 19.25 -10.33
N ARG A 55 13.94 19.34 -10.82
CA ARG A 55 14.33 20.30 -11.85
C ARG A 55 13.56 20.05 -13.15
N TYR A 56 13.37 18.79 -13.53
CA TYR A 56 12.59 18.43 -14.71
C TYR A 56 11.13 18.91 -14.61
N PHE A 57 10.50 18.81 -13.43
CA PHE A 57 9.16 19.36 -13.23
C PHE A 57 9.15 20.89 -13.30
N VAL A 58 10.15 21.56 -12.71
CA VAL A 58 10.27 23.02 -12.79
C VAL A 58 10.47 23.51 -14.21
N ASP A 59 11.27 22.80 -15.01
CA ASP A 59 11.54 23.17 -16.40
C ASP A 59 10.28 23.02 -17.29
N ILE A 60 9.37 22.08 -16.97
CA ILE A 60 8.13 21.86 -17.72
C ILE A 60 7.00 22.79 -17.28
N PHE A 61 6.78 22.90 -15.96
CA PHE A 61 5.59 23.54 -15.39
C PHE A 61 5.86 24.91 -14.76
N GLY A 62 7.12 25.34 -14.71
CA GLY A 62 7.55 26.51 -13.96
C GLY A 62 7.82 26.21 -12.48
N VAL A 63 8.41 27.18 -11.79
CA VAL A 63 8.93 27.00 -10.42
C VAL A 63 7.84 26.62 -9.43
N GLU A 64 6.73 27.37 -9.41
CA GLU A 64 5.68 27.17 -8.42
C GLU A 64 4.99 25.82 -8.60
N ILE A 65 4.43 25.57 -9.79
CA ILE A 65 3.68 24.35 -10.08
C ILE A 65 4.60 23.12 -10.08
N GLY A 66 5.80 23.24 -10.66
CA GLY A 66 6.74 22.13 -10.74
C GLY A 66 7.18 21.60 -9.37
N VAL A 67 7.41 22.49 -8.39
CA VAL A 67 7.75 22.08 -7.02
C VAL A 67 6.58 21.37 -6.34
N CYS A 68 5.37 21.89 -6.48
CA CYS A 68 4.15 21.30 -5.93
C CYS A 68 3.88 19.91 -6.51
N LEU A 69 3.92 19.78 -7.84
CA LEU A 69 3.72 18.50 -8.52
C LEU A 69 4.77 17.45 -8.13
N TYR A 70 6.04 17.84 -8.05
CA TYR A 70 7.09 16.92 -7.62
C TYR A 70 6.85 16.38 -6.21
N ARG A 71 6.42 17.24 -5.27
CA ARG A 71 6.06 16.81 -3.91
C ARG A 71 4.86 15.86 -3.91
N SER A 72 3.81 16.16 -4.67
CA SER A 72 2.64 15.28 -4.80
C SER A 72 3.02 13.91 -5.38
N VAL A 73 3.93 13.87 -6.36
CA VAL A 73 4.47 12.61 -6.91
C VAL A 73 5.20 11.79 -5.84
N LEU A 74 6.06 12.41 -5.03
CA LEU A 74 6.76 11.73 -3.94
C LEU A 74 5.78 11.18 -2.90
N ASN A 75 4.80 11.99 -2.50
CA ASN A 75 3.78 11.60 -1.53
C ASN A 75 2.94 10.43 -2.05
N ALA A 76 2.55 10.47 -3.33
CA ALA A 76 1.79 9.39 -3.96
C ALA A 76 2.58 8.06 -4.01
N ARG A 77 3.90 8.12 -4.30
CA ARG A 77 4.78 6.92 -4.24
C ARG A 77 4.89 6.35 -2.85
N GLU A 78 5.10 7.21 -1.86
CA GLU A 78 5.24 6.77 -0.48
C GLU A 78 3.93 6.13 0.01
N LYS A 79 2.79 6.72 -0.30
CA LYS A 79 1.48 6.15 0.01
C LYS A 79 1.25 4.79 -0.65
N GLN A 80 1.63 4.64 -1.92
CA GLN A 80 1.56 3.35 -2.61
C GLN A 80 2.48 2.32 -1.94
N ARG A 81 3.71 2.69 -1.58
CA ARG A 81 4.66 1.81 -0.90
C ARG A 81 4.15 1.36 0.46
N GLN A 82 3.57 2.28 1.24
CA GLN A 82 2.97 1.98 2.53
C GLN A 82 1.79 1.03 2.37
N ASN A 83 0.89 1.27 1.41
CA ASN A 83 -0.23 0.37 1.15
C ASN A 83 0.22 -1.04 0.77
N SER A 84 1.27 -1.18 -0.03
CA SER A 84 1.86 -2.49 -0.34
C SER A 84 2.42 -3.18 0.91
N ARG A 85 3.13 -2.45 1.78
CA ARG A 85 3.70 -2.99 3.04
C ARG A 85 2.62 -3.40 4.02
N THR A 86 1.64 -2.53 4.25
CA THR A 86 0.52 -2.77 5.15
C THR A 86 -0.31 -3.96 4.66
N GLY A 87 -0.61 -4.02 3.36
CA GLY A 87 -1.35 -5.16 2.78
C GLY A 87 -0.62 -6.50 2.94
N ILE A 88 0.70 -6.53 2.77
CA ILE A 88 1.51 -7.74 3.00
C ILE A 88 1.47 -8.15 4.47
N LEU A 89 1.70 -7.22 5.40
CA LEU A 89 1.69 -7.51 6.84
C LEU A 89 0.34 -8.07 7.30
N PHE A 90 -0.76 -7.45 6.90
CA PHE A 90 -2.10 -7.96 7.22
C PHE A 90 -2.32 -9.36 6.65
N LYS A 91 -1.94 -9.62 5.40
CA LYS A 91 -2.09 -10.94 4.77
C LYS A 91 -1.35 -12.05 5.52
N TRP A 92 -0.12 -11.81 5.96
CA TRP A 92 0.66 -12.82 6.71
C TRP A 92 0.20 -12.97 8.16
N ALA A 93 -0.21 -11.88 8.82
CA ALA A 93 -0.74 -11.93 10.18
C ALA A 93 -1.97 -12.85 10.27
N HIS A 94 -2.91 -12.74 9.33
CA HIS A 94 -4.13 -13.55 9.29
C HIS A 94 -3.89 -15.05 9.08
N LEU A 95 -2.77 -15.45 8.46
CA LEU A 95 -2.41 -16.87 8.30
C LEU A 95 -1.70 -17.43 9.53
N SER A 96 -0.87 -16.62 10.20
CA SER A 96 -0.06 -17.08 11.34
C SER A 96 -0.90 -17.43 12.58
N VAL A 97 -1.96 -16.66 12.87
CA VAL A 97 -2.82 -16.85 14.06
C VAL A 97 -3.56 -18.19 14.08
N PRO A 98 -4.31 -18.60 13.02
CA PRO A 98 -5.00 -19.89 13.03
C PRO A 98 -4.02 -21.07 13.04
N ILE A 99 -2.87 -20.96 12.36
CA ILE A 99 -1.84 -22.02 12.36
C ILE A 99 -1.29 -22.23 13.77
N LEU A 100 -0.96 -21.16 14.49
CA LEU A 100 -0.49 -21.23 15.88
C LEU A 100 -1.60 -21.72 16.83
N ALA A 101 -2.85 -21.33 16.61
CA ALA A 101 -3.98 -21.81 17.41
C ALA A 101 -4.22 -23.32 17.21
N ILE A 102 -4.20 -23.78 15.95
CA ILE A 102 -4.33 -25.20 15.60
C ILE A 102 -3.15 -26.01 16.16
N TRP A 103 -1.92 -25.51 16.03
CA TRP A 103 -0.72 -26.15 16.58
C TRP A 103 -0.81 -26.31 18.10
N ASN A 104 -1.20 -25.24 18.82
CA ASN A 104 -1.38 -25.29 20.27
C ASN A 104 -2.52 -26.23 20.68
N PHE A 105 -3.61 -26.26 19.92
CA PHE A 105 -4.72 -27.20 20.12
C PHE A 105 -4.25 -28.65 19.98
N TYR A 106 -3.56 -29.00 18.90
CA TYR A 106 -2.98 -30.33 18.68
C TYR A 106 -2.02 -30.73 19.81
N LYS A 107 -1.11 -29.84 20.22
CA LYS A 107 -0.17 -30.10 21.31
C LYS A 107 -0.91 -30.38 22.63
N SER A 108 -1.96 -29.62 22.94
CA SER A 108 -2.76 -29.80 24.16
C SER A 108 -3.61 -31.09 24.18
N GLN A 109 -4.07 -31.55 23.01
CA GLN A 109 -4.85 -32.79 22.87
C GLN A 109 -3.93 -34.01 22.94
N TRP A 110 -2.76 -33.96 22.30
CA TRP A 110 -1.77 -35.05 22.37
C TRP A 110 -1.19 -35.21 23.78
N GLY A 111 -0.88 -34.11 24.48
CA GLY A 111 -0.43 -34.19 25.87
C GLY A 111 -1.45 -34.79 26.84
N ARG A 112 -2.75 -34.83 26.47
CA ARG A 112 -3.82 -35.47 27.24
C ARG A 112 -4.03 -36.94 26.90
N SER A 113 -3.78 -37.36 25.66
CA SER A 113 -3.99 -38.74 25.20
C SER A 113 -2.85 -39.70 25.57
N SER A 114 -1.69 -39.18 26.00
CA SER A 114 -0.53 -39.99 26.45
C SER A 114 -0.57 -40.40 27.92
N LEU A 115 -1.57 -39.96 28.70
CA LEU A 115 -1.75 -40.42 30.08
C LEU A 115 -2.76 -41.57 30.12
N PRO A 116 -2.35 -42.81 30.46
CA PRO A 116 -3.28 -43.92 30.61
C PRO A 116 -4.27 -43.64 31.75
N ARG A 117 -5.57 -43.80 31.47
CA ARG A 117 -6.69 -43.63 32.43
C ARG A 117 -6.66 -44.63 33.61
N SER A 118 -5.65 -45.48 33.73
CA SER A 118 -5.57 -46.52 34.76
C SER A 118 -5.16 -46.03 36.15
N LEU A 119 -4.83 -44.74 36.34
CA LEU A 119 -4.40 -44.20 37.64
C LEU A 119 -5.51 -43.60 38.51
N PHE A 120 -6.78 -43.60 38.07
CA PHE A 120 -7.92 -43.13 38.87
C PHE A 120 -8.83 -44.25 39.39
N ALA A 121 -8.31 -45.47 39.52
CA ALA A 121 -9.03 -46.61 40.10
C ALA A 121 -8.28 -47.22 41.29
N SER A 122 -7.94 -46.42 42.31
CA SER A 122 -7.64 -46.89 43.68
C SER A 122 -7.54 -45.73 44.66
N ALA A 123 -8.67 -45.10 44.99
CA ALA A 123 -8.74 -44.21 46.16
C ALA A 123 -10.18 -44.06 46.70
N ALA A 124 -10.99 -45.12 46.62
CA ALA A 124 -12.35 -45.10 47.16
C ALA A 124 -12.77 -46.48 47.68
N ARG A 125 -11.98 -47.06 48.59
CA ARG A 125 -12.42 -48.10 49.53
C ARG A 125 -11.58 -48.00 50.79
N PHE A 126 -11.96 -47.11 51.71
CA PHE A 126 -11.74 -47.23 53.16
C PHE A 126 -12.60 -46.16 53.85
N CYS A 127 -13.85 -46.52 54.10
CA CYS A 127 -14.66 -46.17 55.26
C CYS A 127 -15.64 -47.33 55.47
#